data_AF-A0A958ZN22-F1
#
_entry.id   AF-A0A958ZN22-F1
#
_cell.length_a   1.000
_cell.length_b   1.000
_cell.length_c   1.000
_cell.angle_alpha   90.00
_cell.angle_beta   90.00
_cell.angle_gamma   90.00
#
_symmetry.space_group_name_H-M   'P 1'
#
loop_
_entity.id
_entity.type
_entity.pdbx_description
1 polymer ?
#
loop_
_entity_poly.entity_id
_entity_poly.type
_entity_poly.pdbx_seq_one_letter_code
_entity_poly.pdbx_strand_id
1 'polypeptide(L)'
;MQSNSTHSFHIPVMGLAYTIDTPIKVARFGISSVISIIEDNLVEKMRSYYYKVNNESYTPITNRESDYRAKRITDYLNLVDRIVNQQIQTLKASSFEPESELTKYFEMLPDTKELKKIYNLMADLTDPEDIIQMEEWLKMQIRSGSIDVNIMTKLDKNNLDKVGNTIEDGSDAVAAMRGYINSNLRNSSVVLSAGMNPRLFSYMEKLNAFDADSCGSFEKKITIKVSDYRSALIQGKMLAKKGLWVSEFRIESGLNCGGHAFATDGYLIGPILEEFKINKQELTATLFEIYNQALKAKGNTGFEKAHPLKITVQGGIGTHEEDELLKKYYNVDSTGWGTPFLLVPEATTVDKPTLDLLSKAKEQDVALSKNSPLGVRFHYLKGTTGEKEKLDRIAKGKPGSPCTEKYLVSNTEFTTEPICTASRVYQKRKIEQLNQQGLPQDEYKKQMQEVLDKECLCIGLSNAAIKEYKVEPFKKLEAVNICPGPNIAYFTEIVSLQRMVDHIYGRTNIITHDSRPHMFIKELSLYINYWNEMLTESKTLIDKKKHTYIQNFHHNLLNGISYYRDLSVKLSGEMASIELKINKSLDAAEEQLSEMLSGYLSRVAIEA
;
A
#
# COMPACT_ATOMS: atom_id res chain seq x y z
N MET A 1 6.79 -25.00 -7.50
CA MET A 1 7.72 -24.05 -8.15
C MET A 1 8.23 -23.10 -7.08
N GLN A 2 9.53 -23.15 -6.76
CA GLN A 2 10.13 -22.22 -5.80
C GLN A 2 9.95 -20.78 -6.32
N SER A 3 9.59 -19.87 -5.41
CA SER A 3 9.49 -18.44 -5.71
C SER A 3 10.84 -17.93 -6.23
N ASN A 4 10.86 -17.40 -7.47
CA ASN A 4 12.01 -16.72 -8.07
C ASN A 4 12.39 -15.40 -7.35
N SER A 5 11.73 -15.05 -6.23
CA SER A 5 12.06 -13.87 -5.45
C SER A 5 13.33 -14.06 -4.64
N THR A 6 14.18 -13.04 -4.60
CA THR A 6 15.38 -12.98 -3.77
C THR A 6 15.01 -12.93 -2.28
N HIS A 7 13.99 -12.14 -1.95
CA HIS A 7 13.47 -11.96 -0.58
C HIS A 7 12.06 -12.52 -0.42
N SER A 8 11.71 -12.94 0.80
CA SER A 8 10.34 -13.33 1.18
C SER A 8 9.44 -12.13 1.50
N PHE A 9 9.96 -10.91 1.51
CA PHE A 9 9.19 -9.68 1.74
C PHE A 9 9.32 -8.72 0.54
N HIS A 10 8.47 -7.70 0.51
CA HIS A 10 8.55 -6.59 -0.43
C HIS A 10 8.17 -5.26 0.23
N ILE A 11 8.57 -4.15 -0.39
CA ILE A 11 8.19 -2.79 0.05
C ILE A 11 6.95 -2.34 -0.74
N PRO A 12 5.77 -2.24 -0.12
CA PRO A 12 4.55 -1.84 -0.81
C PRO A 12 4.54 -0.33 -1.08
N VAL A 13 3.57 0.13 -1.88
CA VAL A 13 3.34 1.56 -2.08
C VAL A 13 2.95 2.23 -0.75
N MET A 14 3.61 3.33 -0.40
CA MET A 14 3.39 4.06 0.87
C MET A 14 2.96 5.52 0.64
N GLY A 15 2.14 5.77 -0.38
CA GLY A 15 1.72 7.12 -0.77
C GLY A 15 2.30 7.53 -2.12
N LEU A 16 2.58 8.81 -2.29
CA LEU A 16 3.10 9.37 -3.54
C LEU A 16 4.64 9.46 -3.51
N ALA A 17 5.19 10.42 -2.77
CA ALA A 17 6.64 10.67 -2.73
C ALA A 17 7.45 9.55 -2.07
N TYR A 18 6.89 8.89 -1.06
CA TYR A 18 7.65 8.03 -0.15
C TYR A 18 8.29 6.81 -0.80
N THR A 19 7.70 6.32 -1.90
CA THR A 19 8.25 5.20 -2.69
C THR A 19 8.47 5.54 -4.16
N ILE A 20 8.51 6.83 -4.52
CA ILE A 20 8.62 7.27 -5.92
C ILE A 20 9.92 6.78 -6.59
N ASP A 21 10.95 6.54 -5.79
CA ASP A 21 12.31 6.20 -6.18
C ASP A 21 12.89 5.04 -5.36
N THR A 22 12.09 4.39 -4.51
CA THR A 22 12.51 3.21 -3.74
C THR A 22 13.19 2.15 -4.61
N PRO A 23 12.73 1.82 -5.84
CA PRO A 23 13.45 0.86 -6.65
C PRO A 23 14.88 1.28 -7.00
N ILE A 24 15.16 2.57 -7.24
CA ILE A 24 16.54 3.07 -7.45
C ILE A 24 17.39 2.83 -6.19
N LYS A 25 16.76 2.88 -5.01
CA LYS A 25 17.45 2.75 -3.73
C LYS A 25 17.74 1.29 -3.36
N VAL A 26 16.81 0.36 -3.64
CA VAL A 26 16.87 -1.01 -3.08
C VAL A 26 16.88 -2.14 -4.10
N ALA A 27 16.52 -1.91 -5.37
CA ALA A 27 16.37 -3.01 -6.34
C ALA A 27 17.69 -3.73 -6.62
N ARG A 28 18.84 -3.04 -6.53
CA ARG A 28 20.16 -3.67 -6.67
C ARG A 28 20.43 -4.77 -5.63
N PHE A 29 19.71 -4.74 -4.51
CA PHE A 29 19.78 -5.74 -3.44
C PHE A 29 18.75 -6.87 -3.59
N GLY A 30 18.02 -6.94 -4.71
CA GLY A 30 17.00 -7.97 -4.92
C GLY A 30 15.65 -7.66 -4.27
N ILE A 31 15.48 -6.50 -3.63
CA ILE A 31 14.26 -6.12 -2.91
C ILE A 31 13.25 -5.52 -3.89
N SER A 32 12.11 -6.19 -4.06
CA SER A 32 10.98 -5.68 -4.86
C SER A 32 10.28 -4.52 -4.17
N SER A 33 9.89 -3.50 -4.95
CA SER A 33 9.19 -2.32 -4.41
C SER A 33 8.24 -1.68 -5.43
N VAL A 34 7.30 -0.86 -4.94
CA VAL A 34 6.20 -0.32 -5.73
C VAL A 34 6.22 1.21 -5.82
N ILE A 35 6.19 1.75 -7.04
CA ILE A 35 6.08 3.19 -7.34
C ILE A 35 4.62 3.58 -7.58
N SER A 36 4.10 4.63 -6.95
CA SER A 36 2.81 5.20 -7.36
C SER A 36 2.99 6.08 -8.61
N ILE A 37 2.23 5.81 -9.68
CA ILE A 37 2.36 6.50 -10.97
C ILE A 37 1.13 7.35 -11.32
N ILE A 38 0.26 7.64 -10.35
CA ILE A 38 -0.98 8.40 -10.61
C ILE A 38 -0.77 9.92 -10.63
N GLU A 39 0.21 10.43 -9.89
CA GLU A 39 0.55 11.85 -9.81
C GLU A 39 1.72 12.13 -10.76
N ASP A 40 1.41 12.61 -11.96
CA ASP A 40 2.38 12.77 -13.03
C ASP A 40 3.29 14.01 -12.89
N ASN A 41 2.89 15.01 -12.09
CA ASN A 41 3.72 16.20 -11.86
C ASN A 41 4.90 15.87 -10.92
N LEU A 42 4.68 15.03 -9.92
CA LEU A 42 5.71 14.45 -9.06
C LEU A 42 6.65 13.58 -9.89
N VAL A 43 6.11 12.73 -10.78
CA VAL A 43 6.90 11.94 -11.72
C VAL A 43 7.80 12.86 -12.57
N GLU A 44 7.28 13.94 -13.13
CA GLU A 44 8.07 14.90 -13.91
C GLU A 44 9.17 15.58 -13.08
N LYS A 45 8.88 15.94 -11.82
CA LYS A 45 9.89 16.50 -10.92
C LYS A 45 10.99 15.48 -10.61
N MET A 46 10.63 14.22 -10.39
CA MET A 46 11.61 13.16 -10.17
C MET A 46 12.44 12.84 -11.43
N ARG A 47 11.85 12.93 -12.63
CA ARG A 47 12.62 12.90 -13.89
C ARG A 47 13.66 14.01 -13.88
N SER A 48 13.27 15.26 -13.63
CA SER A 48 14.19 16.40 -13.65
C SER A 48 15.38 16.23 -12.71
N TYR A 49 15.15 15.63 -11.54
CA TYR A 49 16.20 15.30 -10.57
C TYR A 49 17.11 14.18 -11.07
N TYR A 50 16.54 13.02 -11.43
CA TYR A 50 17.35 11.83 -11.75
C TYR A 50 18.09 11.92 -13.07
N TYR A 51 17.58 12.63 -14.07
CA TYR A 51 18.36 12.93 -15.28
C TYR A 51 19.65 13.69 -14.93
N LYS A 52 19.53 14.71 -14.06
CA LYS A 52 20.69 15.48 -13.59
C LYS A 52 21.65 14.62 -12.78
N VAL A 53 21.14 13.80 -11.85
CA VAL A 53 21.96 12.89 -11.04
C VAL A 53 22.72 11.88 -11.91
N ASN A 54 22.09 11.39 -12.99
CA ASN A 54 22.71 10.43 -13.89
C ASN A 54 23.56 11.06 -15.01
N ASN A 55 23.77 12.38 -14.98
CA ASN A 55 24.45 13.13 -16.04
C ASN A 55 23.88 12.89 -17.44
N GLU A 56 22.56 12.65 -17.53
CA GLU A 56 21.82 12.49 -18.79
C GLU A 56 21.12 13.80 -19.16
N SER A 57 20.88 14.02 -20.45
CA SER A 57 20.18 15.23 -20.94
C SER A 57 18.70 15.20 -20.58
N TYR A 58 18.26 16.13 -19.74
CA TYR A 58 16.86 16.30 -19.37
C TYR A 58 16.11 17.19 -20.38
N THR A 59 15.00 16.68 -20.92
CA THR A 59 14.02 17.49 -21.67
C THR A 59 12.67 17.45 -20.94
N PRO A 60 12.15 18.61 -20.51
CA PRO A 60 10.84 18.67 -19.84
C PRO A 60 9.72 18.20 -20.76
N ILE A 61 8.79 17.40 -20.21
CA ILE A 61 7.55 17.05 -20.90
C ILE A 61 6.44 17.93 -20.34
N THR A 62 5.90 18.82 -21.16
CA THR A 62 4.93 19.82 -20.69
C THR A 62 3.49 19.30 -20.77
N ASN A 63 2.60 19.85 -19.95
CA ASN A 63 1.16 19.52 -19.99
C ASN A 63 0.42 19.97 -21.27
N ARG A 64 1.14 20.60 -22.21
CA ARG A 64 0.62 21.01 -23.53
C ARG A 64 0.82 19.93 -24.58
N GLU A 65 1.69 18.96 -24.31
CA GLU A 65 1.93 17.86 -25.24
C GLU A 65 0.79 16.87 -25.22
N SER A 66 0.51 16.28 -26.40
CA SER A 66 -0.41 15.15 -26.48
C SER A 66 0.10 14.00 -25.62
N ASP A 67 -0.79 13.44 -24.81
CA ASP A 67 -0.55 12.29 -23.92
C ASP A 67 0.64 12.48 -22.96
N TYR A 68 0.85 13.72 -22.50
CA TYR A 68 1.99 14.08 -21.65
C TYR A 68 2.12 13.19 -20.39
N ARG A 69 0.99 12.79 -19.78
CA ARG A 69 0.99 11.92 -18.59
C ARG A 69 1.62 10.57 -18.86
N ALA A 70 1.16 9.88 -19.91
CA ALA A 70 1.71 8.60 -20.29
C ALA A 70 3.18 8.74 -20.65
N LYS A 71 3.57 9.78 -21.40
CA LYS A 71 4.97 10.04 -21.76
C LYS A 71 5.87 10.28 -20.54
N ARG A 72 5.44 11.09 -19.57
CA ARG A 72 6.16 11.32 -18.31
C ARG A 72 6.38 10.01 -17.56
N ILE A 73 5.34 9.20 -17.43
CA ILE A 73 5.39 7.92 -16.73
C ILE A 73 6.30 6.93 -17.48
N THR A 74 6.13 6.77 -18.79
CA THR A 74 6.98 5.89 -19.60
C THR A 74 8.45 6.26 -19.48
N ASP A 75 8.77 7.54 -19.67
CA ASP A 75 10.15 7.99 -19.64
C ASP A 75 10.77 7.87 -18.24
N TYR A 76 10.01 8.16 -17.18
CA TYR A 76 10.48 7.97 -15.81
C TYR A 76 10.75 6.51 -15.48
N LEU A 77 9.82 5.60 -15.81
CA LEU A 77 10.00 4.17 -15.55
C LEU A 77 11.19 3.62 -16.35
N ASN A 78 11.41 4.11 -17.58
CA ASN A 78 12.59 3.76 -18.37
C ASN A 78 13.88 4.30 -17.75
N LEU A 79 13.86 5.51 -17.19
CA LEU A 79 15.00 6.07 -16.46
C LEU A 79 15.32 5.24 -15.20
N VAL A 80 14.31 4.89 -14.41
CA VAL A 80 14.45 4.01 -13.23
C VAL A 80 15.06 2.66 -13.63
N ASP A 81 14.55 2.03 -14.68
CA ASP A 81 15.06 0.77 -15.21
C ASP A 81 16.53 0.86 -15.62
N ARG A 82 16.90 1.92 -16.37
CA ARG A 82 18.30 2.16 -16.77
C ARG A 82 19.22 2.29 -15.55
N ILE A 83 18.82 3.07 -14.55
CA ILE A 83 19.61 3.29 -13.34
C ILE A 83 19.79 1.97 -12.58
N VAL A 84 18.71 1.20 -12.37
CA VAL A 84 18.79 -0.09 -11.66
C VAL A 84 19.67 -1.08 -12.42
N ASN A 85 19.55 -1.15 -13.75
CA ASN A 85 20.41 -2.01 -14.56
C ASN A 85 21.89 -1.61 -14.47
N GLN A 86 22.21 -0.32 -14.50
CA GLN A 86 23.57 0.19 -14.29
C GLN A 86 24.11 -0.16 -12.90
N GLN A 87 23.30 -0.02 -11.85
CA GLN A 87 23.66 -0.41 -10.49
C GLN A 87 23.95 -1.92 -10.38
N ILE A 88 23.16 -2.76 -11.04
CA ILE A 88 23.40 -4.22 -11.07
C ILE A 88 24.70 -4.56 -11.79
N GLN A 89 25.00 -3.91 -12.92
CA GLN A 89 26.27 -4.14 -13.62
C GLN A 89 27.47 -3.71 -12.76
N THR A 90 27.35 -2.56 -12.09
CA THR A 90 28.37 -2.07 -11.14
C THR A 90 28.55 -3.07 -10.00
N LEU A 91 27.46 -3.56 -9.40
CA LEU A 91 27.49 -4.55 -8.32
C LEU A 91 28.18 -5.85 -8.74
N LYS A 92 27.88 -6.35 -9.94
CA LYS A 92 28.50 -7.57 -10.50
C LYS A 92 30.00 -7.40 -10.82
N ALA A 93 30.43 -6.19 -11.14
CA ALA A 93 31.83 -5.88 -11.43
C ALA A 93 32.69 -5.66 -10.16
N SER A 94 32.07 -5.46 -8.99
CA SER A 94 32.76 -5.26 -7.73
C SER A 94 33.48 -6.51 -7.21
N SER A 95 34.46 -6.30 -6.33
CA SER A 95 35.14 -7.32 -5.53
C SER A 95 34.33 -7.68 -4.27
N PHE A 96 34.54 -8.89 -3.75
CA PHE A 96 33.98 -9.33 -2.45
C PHE A 96 34.80 -8.76 -1.28
N GLU A 97 34.77 -7.44 -1.12
CA GLU A 97 35.41 -6.76 0.01
C GLU A 97 34.43 -6.67 1.20
N PRO A 98 34.91 -6.75 2.46
CA PRO A 98 34.09 -6.47 3.63
C PRO A 98 33.39 -5.11 3.50
N GLU A 99 32.12 -5.03 3.92
CA GLU A 99 31.29 -3.81 3.85
C GLU A 99 31.00 -3.29 2.42
N SER A 100 31.46 -3.97 1.37
CA SER A 100 31.10 -3.61 -0.01
C SER A 100 29.61 -3.85 -0.28
N GLU A 101 29.06 -3.13 -1.25
CA GLU A 101 27.67 -3.32 -1.67
C GLU A 101 27.41 -4.76 -2.17
N LEU A 102 28.43 -5.41 -2.77
CA LEU A 102 28.35 -6.79 -3.25
C LEU A 102 28.21 -7.77 -2.08
N THR A 103 29.06 -7.62 -1.06
CA THR A 103 28.96 -8.40 0.18
C THR A 103 27.61 -8.14 0.87
N LYS A 104 27.18 -6.89 0.96
CA LYS A 104 25.88 -6.49 1.52
C LYS A 104 24.69 -7.15 0.82
N TYR A 105 24.75 -7.35 -0.52
CA TYR A 105 23.73 -8.10 -1.26
C TYR A 105 23.52 -9.50 -0.67
N PHE A 106 24.61 -10.27 -0.50
CA PHE A 106 24.52 -11.64 -0.01
C PHE A 106 24.21 -11.73 1.48
N GLU A 107 24.73 -10.80 2.29
CA GLU A 107 24.43 -10.72 3.72
C GLU A 107 22.95 -10.46 4.00
N MET A 108 22.30 -9.62 3.19
CA MET A 108 20.88 -9.30 3.33
C MET A 108 19.95 -10.43 2.85
N LEU A 109 20.42 -11.43 2.10
CA LEU A 109 19.58 -12.58 1.73
C LEU A 109 19.10 -13.34 2.98
N PRO A 110 17.92 -13.99 2.97
CA PRO A 110 17.50 -14.83 4.10
C PRO A 110 18.44 -16.03 4.29
N ASP A 111 18.67 -16.45 5.53
CA ASP A 111 19.60 -17.55 5.86
C ASP A 111 19.10 -18.91 5.34
N THR A 112 17.81 -19.01 5.05
CA THR A 112 17.20 -20.18 4.40
C THR A 112 17.47 -20.24 2.90
N LYS A 113 17.97 -19.18 2.27
CA LYS A 113 18.26 -19.15 0.83
C LYS A 113 19.55 -19.91 0.54
N GLU A 114 19.45 -20.88 -0.36
CA GLU A 114 20.62 -21.65 -0.82
C GLU A 114 21.76 -20.74 -1.32
N LEU A 115 21.43 -19.64 -2.01
CA LEU A 115 22.43 -18.68 -2.48
C LEU A 115 23.26 -18.07 -1.34
N LYS A 116 22.65 -17.77 -0.18
CA LYS A 116 23.38 -17.24 0.98
C LYS A 116 24.26 -18.32 1.63
N LYS A 117 23.76 -19.55 1.71
CA LYS A 117 24.55 -20.68 2.23
C LYS A 117 25.80 -20.91 1.39
N ILE A 118 25.68 -20.89 0.06
CA ILE A 118 26.81 -21.02 -0.85
C ILE A 118 27.79 -19.84 -0.69
N TYR A 119 27.29 -18.62 -0.58
CA TYR A 119 28.13 -17.45 -0.28
C TYR A 119 28.93 -17.63 1.01
N ASN A 120 28.31 -18.11 2.09
CA ASN A 120 29.01 -18.33 3.36
C ASN A 120 30.10 -19.41 3.25
N LEU A 121 29.87 -20.47 2.44
CA LEU A 121 30.87 -21.53 2.20
C LEU A 121 32.10 -21.02 1.44
N MET A 122 31.97 -19.92 0.68
CA MET A 122 33.11 -19.30 -0.01
C MET A 122 34.20 -18.87 0.97
N ALA A 123 33.84 -18.50 2.20
CA ALA A 123 34.81 -18.09 3.23
C ALA A 123 35.68 -19.26 3.74
N ASP A 124 35.24 -20.51 3.56
CA ASP A 124 35.98 -21.71 3.97
C ASP A 124 36.93 -22.23 2.87
N LEU A 125 36.89 -21.65 1.67
CA LEU A 125 37.76 -22.03 0.56
C LEU A 125 39.17 -21.48 0.79
N THR A 126 40.18 -22.29 0.44
CA THR A 126 41.60 -21.93 0.56
C THR A 126 42.35 -21.96 -0.77
N ASP A 127 41.81 -22.68 -1.76
CA ASP A 127 42.37 -22.70 -3.12
C ASP A 127 41.94 -21.44 -3.90
N PRO A 128 42.89 -20.67 -4.46
CA PRO A 128 42.57 -19.43 -5.17
C PRO A 128 41.69 -19.60 -6.41
N GLU A 129 41.81 -20.72 -7.12
CA GLU A 129 41.04 -20.98 -8.35
C GLU A 129 39.59 -21.32 -8.01
N ASP A 130 39.37 -22.10 -6.95
CA ASP A 130 38.03 -22.40 -6.43
C ASP A 130 37.31 -21.13 -5.95
N ILE A 131 38.04 -20.21 -5.30
CA ILE A 131 37.49 -18.91 -4.86
C ILE A 131 37.03 -18.09 -6.08
N ILE A 132 37.87 -17.96 -7.11
CA ILE A 132 37.54 -17.18 -8.32
C ILE A 132 36.29 -17.75 -9.00
N GLN A 133 36.23 -19.08 -9.20
CA GLN A 133 35.08 -19.73 -9.80
C GLN A 133 33.80 -19.52 -8.99
N MET A 134 33.89 -19.59 -7.65
CA MET A 134 32.75 -19.34 -6.77
C MET A 134 32.26 -17.89 -6.85
N GLU A 135 33.19 -16.92 -6.84
CA GLU A 135 32.85 -15.51 -6.99
C GLU A 135 32.12 -15.22 -8.31
N GLU A 136 32.64 -15.73 -9.42
CA GLU A 136 32.03 -15.57 -10.75
C GLU A 136 30.63 -16.19 -10.79
N TRP A 137 30.48 -17.40 -10.23
CA TRP A 137 29.18 -18.06 -10.15
C TRP A 137 28.17 -17.28 -9.31
N LEU A 138 28.57 -16.80 -8.13
CA LEU A 138 27.74 -15.98 -7.25
C LEU A 138 27.30 -14.69 -7.95
N LYS A 139 28.22 -13.99 -8.64
CA LYS A 139 27.93 -12.79 -9.43
C LYS A 139 26.89 -13.07 -10.54
N MET A 140 26.93 -14.25 -11.17
CA MET A 140 25.92 -14.66 -12.16
C MET A 140 24.52 -14.86 -11.55
N GLN A 141 24.43 -15.19 -10.26
CA GLN A 141 23.15 -15.42 -9.57
C GLN A 141 22.45 -14.12 -9.12
N ILE A 142 23.14 -12.98 -9.14
CA ILE A 142 22.57 -11.69 -8.73
C ILE A 142 21.37 -11.33 -9.61
N ARG A 143 20.26 -10.95 -8.96
CA ARG A 143 19.01 -10.50 -9.58
C ARG A 143 18.55 -9.23 -8.90
N SER A 144 18.06 -8.27 -9.68
CA SER A 144 17.40 -7.09 -9.15
C SER A 144 16.02 -7.43 -8.59
N GLY A 145 15.57 -6.62 -7.62
CA GLY A 145 14.18 -6.58 -7.23
C GLY A 145 13.30 -6.07 -8.36
N SER A 146 12.03 -6.48 -8.38
CA SER A 146 11.07 -5.96 -9.36
C SER A 146 10.74 -4.49 -9.10
N ILE A 147 10.61 -3.73 -10.19
CA ILE A 147 10.13 -2.35 -10.19
C ILE A 147 8.63 -2.41 -10.48
N ASP A 148 7.81 -2.57 -9.46
CA ASP A 148 6.36 -2.63 -9.63
C ASP A 148 5.76 -1.22 -9.62
N VAL A 149 4.57 -1.06 -10.18
CA VAL A 149 3.85 0.22 -10.19
C VAL A 149 2.47 0.10 -9.56
N ASN A 150 1.96 1.19 -9.00
CA ASN A 150 0.63 1.25 -8.41
C ASN A 150 -0.24 2.28 -9.13
N ILE A 151 -1.48 1.85 -9.42
CA ILE A 151 -2.56 2.71 -9.90
C ILE A 151 -3.70 2.63 -8.88
N MET A 152 -4.04 3.78 -8.30
CA MET A 152 -5.22 3.91 -7.44
C MET A 152 -6.45 4.15 -8.31
N THR A 153 -7.28 3.12 -8.46
CA THR A 153 -8.36 3.10 -9.46
C THR A 153 -9.50 4.06 -9.14
N LYS A 154 -9.69 4.40 -7.85
CA LYS A 154 -10.69 5.38 -7.37
C LYS A 154 -10.40 6.82 -7.77
N LEU A 155 -9.15 7.13 -8.17
CA LEU A 155 -8.74 8.47 -8.61
C LEU A 155 -8.90 8.68 -10.11
N ASP A 156 -9.52 7.73 -10.81
CA ASP A 156 -9.57 7.74 -12.26
C ASP A 156 -10.55 8.79 -12.80
N LYS A 157 -9.99 9.95 -13.15
CA LYS A 157 -10.72 11.13 -13.62
C LYS A 157 -10.73 11.21 -15.15
N ASN A 158 -11.88 11.59 -15.72
CA ASN A 158 -11.97 11.95 -17.15
C ASN A 158 -11.23 13.26 -17.45
N ASN A 159 -10.48 13.27 -18.55
CA ASN A 159 -9.91 14.48 -19.13
C ASN A 159 -10.75 14.91 -20.33
N LEU A 160 -10.84 16.22 -20.53
CA LEU A 160 -11.62 16.85 -21.59
C LEU A 160 -10.69 17.39 -22.67
N ASP A 161 -11.14 17.34 -23.93
CA ASP A 161 -10.48 18.02 -25.04
C ASP A 161 -10.68 19.55 -24.97
N LYS A 162 -10.13 20.28 -25.95
CA LYS A 162 -10.26 21.75 -26.02
C LYS A 162 -11.69 22.25 -26.21
N VAL A 163 -12.60 21.38 -26.65
CA VAL A 163 -14.01 21.69 -26.95
C VAL A 163 -14.93 21.25 -25.80
N GLY A 164 -14.38 20.53 -24.80
CA GLY A 164 -15.09 20.08 -23.60
C GLY A 164 -15.60 18.64 -23.66
N ASN A 165 -15.28 17.87 -24.71
CA ASN A 165 -15.67 16.46 -24.80
C ASN A 165 -14.73 15.56 -24.01
N THR A 166 -15.24 14.45 -23.47
CA THR A 166 -14.38 13.45 -22.82
C THR A 166 -13.45 12.80 -23.85
N ILE A 167 -12.16 12.77 -23.54
CA ILE A 167 -11.16 12.10 -24.37
C ILE A 167 -11.31 10.59 -24.19
N GLU A 168 -11.56 9.87 -25.29
CA GLU A 168 -11.59 8.40 -25.30
C GLU A 168 -10.27 7.83 -24.78
N ASP A 169 -10.34 6.87 -23.84
CA ASP A 169 -9.17 6.30 -23.17
C ASP A 169 -8.20 7.36 -22.62
N GLY A 170 -8.69 8.57 -22.32
CA GLY A 170 -7.91 9.72 -21.84
C GLY A 170 -7.99 9.96 -20.35
N SER A 171 -8.55 9.03 -19.57
CA SER A 171 -8.65 9.18 -18.12
C SER A 171 -7.31 8.98 -17.42
N ASP A 172 -7.17 9.50 -16.20
CA ASP A 172 -5.91 9.50 -15.46
C ASP A 172 -5.31 8.10 -15.24
N ALA A 173 -6.13 7.12 -14.85
CA ALA A 173 -5.65 5.75 -14.64
C ALA A 173 -5.34 5.05 -15.96
N VAL A 174 -6.06 5.36 -17.05
CA VAL A 174 -5.79 4.81 -18.38
C VAL A 174 -4.49 5.39 -18.94
N ALA A 175 -4.25 6.69 -18.79
CA ALA A 175 -2.98 7.31 -19.17
C ALA A 175 -1.81 6.74 -18.35
N ALA A 176 -1.99 6.51 -17.05
CA ALA A 176 -0.99 5.85 -16.21
C ALA A 176 -0.70 4.41 -16.65
N MET A 177 -1.74 3.63 -16.95
CA MET A 177 -1.60 2.27 -17.49
C MET A 177 -0.86 2.27 -18.83
N ARG A 178 -1.22 3.18 -19.74
CA ARG A 178 -0.53 3.35 -21.02
C ARG A 178 0.95 3.69 -20.82
N GLY A 179 1.25 4.60 -19.89
CA GLY A 179 2.61 4.95 -19.51
C GLY A 179 3.43 3.75 -19.03
N TYR A 180 2.83 2.92 -18.15
CA TYR A 180 3.43 1.68 -17.66
C TYR A 180 3.67 0.64 -18.77
N ILE A 181 2.69 0.45 -19.65
CA ILE A 181 2.74 -0.57 -20.70
C ILE A 181 3.78 -0.22 -21.76
N ASN A 182 3.93 1.07 -22.06
CA ASN A 182 4.95 1.58 -22.98
C ASN A 182 6.36 1.63 -22.37
N SER A 183 6.53 1.33 -21.08
CA SER A 183 7.85 1.28 -20.44
C SER A 183 8.59 -0.03 -20.69
N ASN A 184 9.91 0.02 -20.60
CA ASN A 184 10.84 -1.09 -20.77
C ASN A 184 10.86 -2.07 -19.59
N LEU A 185 10.11 -1.80 -18.51
CA LEU A 185 10.07 -2.66 -17.33
C LEU A 185 9.69 -4.09 -17.71
N ARG A 186 10.48 -5.05 -17.26
CA ARG A 186 10.24 -6.48 -17.45
C ARG A 186 10.02 -7.18 -16.13
N ASN A 187 9.31 -8.31 -16.15
CA ASN A 187 8.96 -9.07 -14.95
C ASN A 187 8.38 -8.17 -13.83
N SER A 188 7.53 -7.22 -14.22
CA SER A 188 6.99 -6.16 -13.36
C SER A 188 5.48 -6.33 -13.17
N SER A 189 4.95 -5.94 -12.02
CA SER A 189 3.52 -5.94 -11.74
C SER A 189 2.92 -4.54 -11.72
N VAL A 190 1.70 -4.39 -12.28
CA VAL A 190 0.81 -3.28 -11.93
C VAL A 190 -0.09 -3.70 -10.78
N VAL A 191 -0.01 -2.95 -9.69
CA VAL A 191 -0.78 -3.12 -8.46
C VAL A 191 -2.01 -2.23 -8.52
N LEU A 192 -3.18 -2.83 -8.72
CA LEU A 192 -4.47 -2.15 -8.76
C LEU A 192 -5.06 -2.07 -7.36
N SER A 193 -5.42 -0.85 -6.93
CA SER A 193 -5.79 -0.55 -5.55
C SER A 193 -7.01 0.38 -5.45
N ALA A 194 -7.66 0.37 -4.28
CA ALA A 194 -8.84 1.19 -3.96
C ALA A 194 -10.11 0.85 -4.77
N GLY A 195 -10.26 -0.42 -5.14
CA GLY A 195 -11.51 -0.98 -5.69
C GLY A 195 -11.48 -1.24 -7.19
N MET A 196 -12.64 -1.64 -7.71
CA MET A 196 -12.82 -2.01 -9.11
C MET A 196 -12.93 -0.79 -10.02
N ASN A 197 -12.34 -0.88 -11.21
CA ASN A 197 -12.53 0.10 -12.27
C ASN A 197 -12.79 -0.62 -13.62
N PRO A 198 -14.07 -0.84 -13.96
CA PRO A 198 -14.46 -1.54 -15.19
C PRO A 198 -13.94 -0.88 -16.47
N ARG A 199 -13.78 0.46 -16.48
CA ARG A 199 -13.20 1.19 -17.60
C ARG A 199 -11.75 0.81 -17.81
N LEU A 200 -10.94 0.87 -16.75
CA LEU A 200 -9.53 0.48 -16.81
C LEU A 200 -9.38 -0.98 -17.24
N PHE A 201 -10.21 -1.89 -16.70
CA PHE A 201 -10.16 -3.30 -17.11
C PHE A 201 -10.51 -3.49 -18.58
N SER A 202 -11.46 -2.72 -19.11
CA SER A 202 -11.82 -2.76 -20.53
C SER A 202 -10.75 -2.16 -21.43
N TYR A 203 -9.98 -1.18 -20.94
CA TYR A 203 -8.79 -0.70 -21.63
C TYR A 203 -7.68 -1.76 -21.65
N MET A 204 -7.41 -2.40 -20.50
CA MET A 204 -6.39 -3.46 -20.39
C MET A 204 -6.66 -4.64 -21.32
N GLU A 205 -7.94 -4.96 -21.57
CA GLU A 205 -8.35 -6.02 -22.49
C GLU A 205 -7.86 -5.82 -23.93
N LYS A 206 -7.60 -4.57 -24.32
CA LYS A 206 -7.10 -4.19 -25.65
C LYS A 206 -5.58 -4.34 -25.77
N LEU A 207 -4.87 -4.72 -24.70
CA LEU A 207 -3.42 -4.69 -24.62
C LEU A 207 -2.82 -6.10 -24.59
N ASN A 208 -1.91 -6.38 -25.52
CA ASN A 208 -1.20 -7.68 -25.56
C ASN A 208 -0.06 -7.76 -24.53
N ALA A 209 0.28 -6.67 -23.86
CA ALA A 209 1.39 -6.62 -22.90
C ALA A 209 1.15 -7.47 -21.64
N PHE A 210 -0.10 -7.88 -21.39
CA PHE A 210 -0.49 -8.78 -20.30
C PHE A 210 -0.70 -10.23 -20.76
N ASP A 211 -0.46 -10.53 -22.03
CA ASP A 211 -0.57 -11.90 -22.54
C ASP A 211 0.56 -12.76 -21.99
N ALA A 212 0.24 -14.01 -21.70
CA ALA A 212 1.25 -15.00 -21.35
C ALA A 212 2.01 -15.43 -22.60
N ASP A 213 3.32 -15.65 -22.47
CA ASP A 213 4.11 -16.31 -23.51
C ASP A 213 3.73 -17.79 -23.67
N SER A 214 4.34 -18.48 -24.64
CA SER A 214 4.09 -19.91 -24.90
C SER A 214 4.43 -20.82 -23.72
N CYS A 215 5.26 -20.35 -22.79
CA CYS A 215 5.63 -21.07 -21.56
C CYS A 215 4.72 -20.69 -20.37
N GLY A 216 3.76 -19.80 -20.56
CA GLY A 216 2.84 -19.33 -19.53
C GLY A 216 3.46 -18.31 -18.58
N SER A 217 4.51 -17.60 -19.00
CA SER A 217 5.16 -16.52 -18.25
C SER A 217 4.70 -15.14 -18.72
N PHE A 218 4.86 -14.14 -17.87
CA PHE A 218 4.36 -12.77 -18.10
C PHE A 218 5.46 -11.74 -17.91
N GLU A 219 5.61 -10.85 -18.89
CA GLU A 219 6.50 -9.69 -18.80
C GLU A 219 5.89 -8.58 -17.95
N LYS A 220 4.59 -8.29 -18.14
CA LYS A 220 3.80 -7.41 -17.29
C LYS A 220 2.72 -8.23 -16.60
N LYS A 221 2.63 -8.08 -15.29
CA LYS A 221 1.73 -8.86 -14.42
C LYS A 221 0.68 -7.96 -13.79
N ILE A 222 -0.40 -8.58 -13.33
CA ILE A 222 -1.49 -7.90 -12.63
C ILE A 222 -1.51 -8.38 -11.18
N THR A 223 -1.41 -7.43 -10.26
CA THR A 223 -1.61 -7.62 -8.82
C THR A 223 -2.86 -6.87 -8.39
N ILE A 224 -3.77 -7.52 -7.65
CA ILE A 224 -4.97 -6.86 -7.11
C ILE A 224 -4.87 -6.80 -5.59
N LYS A 225 -5.00 -5.59 -5.04
CA LYS A 225 -5.13 -5.40 -3.59
C LYS A 225 -6.57 -5.66 -3.16
N VAL A 226 -6.76 -6.57 -2.21
CA VAL A 226 -8.07 -7.05 -1.75
C VAL A 226 -8.14 -7.10 -0.23
N SER A 227 -9.34 -6.95 0.31
CA SER A 227 -9.63 -7.05 1.75
C SER A 227 -10.18 -8.43 2.16
N ASP A 228 -10.69 -9.22 1.21
CA ASP A 228 -11.38 -10.47 1.47
C ASP A 228 -11.40 -11.39 0.21
N TYR A 229 -11.74 -12.67 0.42
CA TYR A 229 -11.78 -13.69 -0.63
C TYR A 229 -12.83 -13.39 -1.70
N ARG A 230 -14.01 -12.90 -1.30
CA ARG A 230 -15.11 -12.59 -2.22
C ARG A 230 -14.71 -11.51 -3.22
N SER A 231 -14.04 -10.45 -2.76
CA SER A 231 -13.50 -9.38 -3.57
C SER A 231 -12.47 -9.90 -4.58
N ALA A 232 -11.56 -10.77 -4.13
CA ALA A 232 -10.60 -11.43 -5.02
C ALA A 232 -11.29 -12.26 -6.12
N LEU A 233 -12.26 -13.08 -5.74
CA LEU A 233 -13.00 -13.92 -6.68
C LEU A 233 -13.77 -13.09 -7.71
N ILE A 234 -14.48 -12.03 -7.28
CA ILE A 234 -15.25 -11.16 -8.19
C ILE A 234 -14.32 -10.45 -9.17
N GLN A 235 -13.27 -9.79 -8.67
CA GLN A 235 -12.34 -9.04 -9.50
C GLN A 235 -11.53 -9.94 -10.43
N GLY A 236 -11.07 -11.09 -9.92
CA GLY A 236 -10.40 -12.11 -10.71
C GLY A 236 -11.29 -12.61 -11.86
N LYS A 237 -12.57 -12.92 -11.59
CA LYS A 237 -13.51 -13.35 -12.64
C LYS A 237 -13.73 -12.27 -13.70
N MET A 238 -13.79 -11.00 -13.31
CA MET A 238 -13.96 -9.89 -14.25
C MET A 238 -12.78 -9.76 -15.22
N LEU A 239 -11.55 -9.91 -14.73
CA LEU A 239 -10.34 -9.85 -15.56
C LEU A 239 -10.15 -11.12 -16.38
N ALA A 240 -10.39 -12.30 -15.78
CA ALA A 240 -10.31 -13.58 -16.50
C ALA A 240 -11.26 -13.62 -17.70
N LYS A 241 -12.50 -13.09 -17.57
CA LYS A 241 -13.46 -12.97 -18.69
C LYS A 241 -12.94 -12.11 -19.85
N LYS A 242 -11.98 -11.23 -19.57
CA LYS A 242 -11.31 -10.36 -20.55
C LYS A 242 -10.02 -10.98 -21.08
N GLY A 243 -9.70 -12.22 -20.73
CA GLY A 243 -8.44 -12.86 -21.07
C GLY A 243 -7.24 -12.25 -20.34
N LEU A 244 -7.44 -11.69 -19.14
CA LEU A 244 -6.38 -11.11 -18.33
C LEU A 244 -6.15 -11.98 -17.08
N TRP A 245 -4.90 -12.38 -16.85
CA TRP A 245 -4.54 -13.21 -15.71
C TRP A 245 -4.08 -12.38 -14.50
N VAL A 246 -4.69 -12.61 -13.34
CA VAL A 246 -4.22 -12.05 -12.06
C VAL A 246 -3.07 -12.92 -11.56
N SER A 247 -1.87 -12.35 -11.48
CA SER A 247 -0.68 -13.08 -11.02
C SER A 247 -0.56 -13.09 -9.49
N GLU A 248 -1.18 -12.12 -8.81
CA GLU A 248 -1.11 -11.96 -7.36
C GLU A 248 -2.39 -11.33 -6.78
N PHE A 249 -2.93 -11.94 -5.73
CA PHE A 249 -3.84 -11.27 -4.80
C PHE A 249 -3.05 -10.83 -3.57
N ARG A 250 -3.03 -9.51 -3.33
CA ARG A 250 -2.35 -8.90 -2.19
C ARG A 250 -3.38 -8.52 -1.14
N ILE A 251 -3.46 -9.33 -0.10
CA ILE A 251 -4.42 -9.18 0.99
C ILE A 251 -3.94 -8.06 1.92
N GLU A 252 -4.84 -7.13 2.24
CA GLU A 252 -4.55 -6.06 3.20
C GLU A 252 -5.45 -6.15 4.44
N SER A 253 -4.85 -5.93 5.61
CA SER A 253 -5.65 -5.61 6.80
C SER A 253 -6.47 -4.35 6.55
N GLY A 254 -7.79 -4.43 6.78
CA GLY A 254 -8.71 -3.32 6.55
C GLY A 254 -8.42 -2.08 7.41
N LEU A 255 -7.92 -2.27 8.64
CA LEU A 255 -7.65 -1.20 9.58
C LEU A 255 -6.21 -1.12 10.09
N ASN A 256 -5.37 -2.15 9.92
CA ASN A 256 -4.01 -2.16 10.47
C ASN A 256 -2.92 -1.82 9.44
N CYS A 257 -3.29 -1.40 8.23
CA CYS A 257 -2.39 -0.88 7.22
C CYS A 257 -2.17 0.64 7.36
N GLY A 258 -1.14 1.18 6.70
CA GLY A 258 -0.98 2.63 6.53
C GLY A 258 -1.83 3.16 5.38
N GLY A 259 -2.04 4.47 5.33
CA GLY A 259 -2.86 5.10 4.29
C GLY A 259 -4.35 4.86 4.49
N HIS A 260 -5.09 4.73 3.38
CA HIS A 260 -6.54 4.54 3.41
C HIS A 260 -6.92 3.24 4.10
N ALA A 261 -7.91 3.33 4.99
CA ALA A 261 -8.42 2.23 5.76
C ALA A 261 -9.83 1.86 5.27
N PHE A 262 -10.04 0.58 5.03
CA PHE A 262 -11.28 0.00 4.55
C PHE A 262 -11.72 -1.07 5.53
N ALA A 263 -12.44 -0.67 6.58
CA ALA A 263 -13.01 -1.62 7.53
C ALA A 263 -13.91 -2.61 6.79
N THR A 264 -13.70 -3.90 7.04
CA THR A 264 -14.65 -4.95 6.66
C THR A 264 -15.85 -4.90 7.62
N ASP A 265 -16.84 -5.77 7.41
CA ASP A 265 -18.00 -5.90 8.29
C ASP A 265 -17.67 -6.66 9.60
N GLY A 266 -16.49 -6.41 10.18
CA GLY A 266 -15.98 -7.09 11.38
C GLY A 266 -15.17 -8.36 11.11
N TYR A 267 -14.84 -8.66 9.85
CA TYR A 267 -13.98 -9.79 9.49
C TYR A 267 -12.50 -9.44 9.70
N LEU A 268 -11.87 -10.16 10.62
CA LEU A 268 -10.44 -10.02 10.94
C LEU A 268 -9.56 -10.74 9.91
N ILE A 269 -8.30 -10.33 9.79
CA ILE A 269 -7.40 -10.80 8.72
C ILE A 269 -7.07 -12.30 8.85
N GLY A 270 -6.96 -12.86 10.05
CA GLY A 270 -6.66 -14.29 10.23
C GLY A 270 -7.68 -15.21 9.56
N PRO A 271 -8.98 -15.11 9.89
CA PRO A 271 -10.03 -15.85 9.19
C PRO A 271 -10.03 -15.65 7.67
N ILE A 272 -9.78 -14.42 7.21
CA ILE A 272 -9.68 -14.12 5.76
C ILE A 272 -8.51 -14.91 5.13
N LEU A 273 -7.34 -14.90 5.77
CA LEU A 273 -6.16 -15.64 5.29
C LEU A 273 -6.41 -17.15 5.30
N GLU A 274 -7.14 -17.68 6.29
CA GLU A 274 -7.54 -19.09 6.31
C GLU A 274 -8.42 -19.44 5.12
N GLU A 275 -9.39 -18.59 4.78
CA GLU A 275 -10.26 -18.77 3.62
C GLU A 275 -9.45 -18.82 2.32
N PHE A 276 -8.49 -17.91 2.14
CA PHE A 276 -7.57 -17.95 0.98
C PHE A 276 -6.72 -19.21 0.96
N LYS A 277 -6.18 -19.64 2.11
CA LYS A 277 -5.36 -20.84 2.23
C LYS A 277 -6.15 -22.09 1.81
N ILE A 278 -7.37 -22.26 2.31
CA ILE A 278 -8.24 -23.40 2.00
C ILE A 278 -8.65 -23.36 0.52
N ASN A 279 -9.08 -22.20 0.02
CA ASN A 279 -9.70 -22.08 -1.29
C ASN A 279 -8.73 -21.71 -2.43
N LYS A 280 -7.40 -21.62 -2.19
CA LYS A 280 -6.41 -21.20 -3.21
C LYS A 280 -6.50 -22.02 -4.50
N GLN A 281 -6.66 -23.34 -4.39
CA GLN A 281 -6.75 -24.23 -5.54
C GLN A 281 -8.05 -24.01 -6.33
N GLU A 282 -9.19 -23.91 -5.64
CA GLU A 282 -10.50 -23.63 -6.26
C GLU A 282 -10.51 -22.27 -6.95
N LEU A 283 -9.99 -21.23 -6.28
CA LEU A 283 -9.82 -19.90 -6.85
C LEU A 283 -9.01 -19.96 -8.14
N THR A 284 -7.84 -20.60 -8.10
CA THR A 284 -6.95 -20.72 -9.27
C THR A 284 -7.63 -21.46 -10.42
N ALA A 285 -8.26 -22.60 -10.15
CA ALA A 285 -8.94 -23.40 -11.17
C ALA A 285 -10.11 -22.63 -11.80
N THR A 286 -10.93 -21.98 -10.98
CA THR A 286 -12.07 -21.17 -11.42
C THR A 286 -11.64 -20.03 -12.34
N LEU A 287 -10.60 -19.28 -11.95
CA LEU A 287 -10.09 -18.18 -12.76
C LEU A 287 -9.47 -18.68 -14.06
N PHE A 288 -8.75 -19.80 -14.00
CA PHE A 288 -8.08 -20.38 -15.16
C PHE A 288 -9.06 -20.89 -16.21
N GLU A 289 -10.13 -21.55 -15.80
CA GLU A 289 -11.17 -22.01 -16.72
C GLU A 289 -11.77 -20.83 -17.50
N ILE A 290 -12.16 -19.77 -16.79
CA ILE A 290 -12.75 -18.57 -17.38
C ILE A 290 -11.74 -17.87 -18.31
N TYR A 291 -10.49 -17.73 -17.88
CA TYR A 291 -9.41 -17.14 -18.66
C TYR A 291 -9.19 -17.89 -19.97
N ASN A 292 -9.08 -19.22 -19.92
CA ASN A 292 -8.90 -20.06 -21.12
C ASN A 292 -10.10 -20.00 -22.07
N GLN A 293 -11.34 -19.93 -21.54
CA GLN A 293 -12.53 -19.72 -22.36
C GLN A 293 -12.47 -18.38 -23.10
N ALA A 294 -12.06 -17.32 -22.40
CA ALA A 294 -11.90 -15.99 -23.01
C ALA A 294 -10.80 -15.97 -24.08
N LEU A 295 -9.66 -16.63 -23.86
CA LEU A 295 -8.60 -16.76 -24.87
C LEU A 295 -9.09 -17.47 -26.13
N LYS A 296 -9.79 -18.60 -25.99
CA LYS A 296 -10.35 -19.35 -27.12
C LYS A 296 -11.38 -18.52 -27.90
N ALA A 297 -12.23 -17.77 -27.19
CA ALA A 297 -13.19 -16.86 -27.81
C ALA A 297 -12.52 -15.72 -28.60
N LYS A 298 -11.31 -15.32 -28.22
CA LYS A 298 -10.47 -14.34 -28.93
C LYS A 298 -9.64 -14.95 -30.08
N GLY A 299 -9.76 -16.26 -30.33
CA GLY A 299 -9.01 -16.96 -31.38
C GLY A 299 -7.59 -17.41 -30.99
N ASN A 300 -7.20 -17.26 -29.72
CA ASN A 300 -5.92 -17.73 -29.20
C ASN A 300 -5.99 -19.20 -28.76
N THR A 301 -4.85 -19.89 -28.77
CA THR A 301 -4.71 -21.18 -28.10
C THR A 301 -4.79 -20.98 -26.58
N GLY A 302 -5.55 -21.84 -25.90
CA GLY A 302 -5.54 -21.88 -24.44
C GLY A 302 -4.32 -22.61 -23.88
N PHE A 303 -4.16 -22.61 -22.57
CA PHE A 303 -3.09 -23.31 -21.86
C PHE A 303 -3.60 -24.62 -21.23
N GLU A 304 -2.72 -25.60 -21.06
CA GLU A 304 -3.06 -26.87 -20.41
C GLU A 304 -3.09 -26.77 -18.89
N LYS A 305 -2.26 -25.89 -18.30
CA LYS A 305 -2.09 -25.74 -16.85
C LYS A 305 -2.29 -24.30 -16.44
N ALA A 306 -2.87 -24.12 -15.26
CA ALA A 306 -3.04 -22.81 -14.67
C ALA A 306 -1.69 -22.12 -14.46
N HIS A 307 -1.63 -20.83 -14.79
CA HIS A 307 -0.47 -20.01 -14.50
C HIS A 307 -0.30 -19.85 -12.97
N PRO A 308 0.92 -19.56 -12.49
CA PRO A 308 1.13 -19.31 -11.07
C PRO A 308 0.26 -18.17 -10.53
N LEU A 309 -0.39 -18.39 -9.39
CA LEU A 309 -1.14 -17.39 -8.63
C LEU A 309 -0.56 -17.25 -7.24
N LYS A 310 -0.07 -16.05 -6.91
CA LYS A 310 0.48 -15.73 -5.59
C LYS A 310 -0.60 -15.16 -4.66
N ILE A 311 -0.52 -15.51 -3.39
CA ILE A 311 -1.26 -14.88 -2.29
C ILE A 311 -0.23 -14.23 -1.39
N THR A 312 -0.28 -12.90 -1.28
CA THR A 312 0.61 -12.12 -0.40
C THR A 312 -0.23 -11.36 0.62
N VAL A 313 0.40 -10.93 1.71
CA VAL A 313 -0.31 -10.23 2.80
C VAL A 313 0.47 -9.03 3.30
N GLN A 314 -0.24 -7.98 3.68
CA GLN A 314 0.34 -6.80 4.32
C GLN A 314 -0.62 -6.13 5.31
N GLY A 315 -0.04 -5.32 6.20
CA GLY A 315 -0.76 -4.58 7.22
C GLY A 315 -0.46 -5.11 8.62
N GLY A 316 0.01 -4.23 9.50
CA GLY A 316 0.26 -4.54 10.90
C GLY A 316 1.53 -5.34 11.21
N ILE A 317 2.13 -6.01 10.23
CA ILE A 317 3.32 -6.85 10.39
C ILE A 317 4.47 -5.99 10.93
N GLY A 318 5.12 -6.47 11.98
CA GLY A 318 6.17 -5.74 12.67
C GLY A 318 7.25 -6.61 13.29
N THR A 319 7.12 -7.94 13.41
CA THR A 319 8.22 -8.80 13.88
C THR A 319 8.51 -9.98 12.95
N HIS A 320 9.67 -10.60 13.14
CA HIS A 320 10.05 -11.83 12.43
C HIS A 320 9.06 -12.98 12.69
N GLU A 321 8.60 -13.14 13.93
CA GLU A 321 7.70 -14.22 14.30
C GLU A 321 6.32 -14.06 13.64
N GLU A 322 5.84 -12.82 13.50
CA GLU A 322 4.63 -12.51 12.73
C GLU A 322 4.79 -12.87 11.24
N ASP A 323 5.93 -12.53 10.64
CA ASP A 323 6.25 -12.88 9.26
C ASP A 323 6.32 -14.40 9.04
N GLU A 324 7.02 -15.11 9.93
CA GLU A 324 7.12 -16.57 9.91
C GLU A 324 5.77 -17.25 10.09
N LEU A 325 4.93 -16.78 11.02
CA LEU A 325 3.57 -17.28 11.20
C LEU A 325 2.77 -17.18 9.90
N LEU A 326 2.80 -16.01 9.25
CA LEU A 326 2.08 -15.79 7.99
C LEU A 326 2.54 -16.75 6.89
N LYS A 327 3.86 -16.94 6.74
CA LYS A 327 4.41 -17.82 5.70
C LYS A 327 4.19 -19.30 6.01
N LYS A 328 4.42 -19.75 7.25
CA LYS A 328 4.36 -21.18 7.62
C LYS A 328 2.95 -21.68 7.85
N TYR A 329 2.09 -20.89 8.52
CA TYR A 329 0.74 -21.32 8.84
C TYR A 329 -0.25 -21.02 7.72
N TYR A 330 -0.20 -19.81 7.16
CA TYR A 330 -1.13 -19.39 6.09
C TYR A 330 -0.65 -19.70 4.67
N ASN A 331 0.59 -20.17 4.51
CA ASN A 331 1.20 -20.46 3.20
C ASN A 331 1.17 -19.26 2.24
N VAL A 332 1.33 -18.04 2.78
CA VAL A 332 1.46 -16.84 1.94
C VAL A 332 2.81 -16.84 1.23
N ASP A 333 2.83 -16.37 -0.01
CA ASP A 333 4.01 -16.38 -0.88
C ASP A 333 5.01 -15.27 -0.52
N SER A 334 4.54 -14.17 0.09
CA SER A 334 5.37 -13.04 0.54
C SER A 334 4.58 -12.11 1.47
N THR A 335 5.28 -11.32 2.28
CA THR A 335 4.72 -10.26 3.14
C THR A 335 5.13 -8.85 2.70
N GLY A 336 4.23 -7.89 2.83
CA GLY A 336 4.48 -6.47 2.52
C GLY A 336 4.75 -5.65 3.79
N TRP A 337 5.92 -5.01 3.84
CA TRP A 337 6.36 -4.18 4.97
C TRP A 337 6.36 -2.71 4.57
N GLY A 338 5.30 -1.99 4.95
CA GLY A 338 5.13 -0.57 4.64
C GLY A 338 5.69 0.31 5.75
N THR A 339 4.85 0.63 6.73
CA THR A 339 5.14 1.57 7.84
C THR A 339 6.55 1.49 8.43
N PRO A 340 7.15 0.30 8.71
CA PRO A 340 8.51 0.24 9.24
C PRO A 340 9.56 0.85 8.30
N PHE A 341 9.40 0.68 6.98
CA PHE A 341 10.33 1.23 5.99
C PHE A 341 10.25 2.75 5.85
N LEU A 342 9.21 3.42 6.39
CA LEU A 342 9.20 4.89 6.49
C LEU A 342 10.31 5.43 7.41
N LEU A 343 10.91 4.59 8.26
CA LEU A 343 12.05 4.91 9.12
C LEU A 343 13.40 4.46 8.53
N VAL A 344 13.42 4.10 7.25
CA VAL A 344 14.62 3.63 6.52
C VAL A 344 14.92 4.61 5.36
N PRO A 345 15.73 5.65 5.59
CA PRO A 345 16.06 6.65 4.56
C PRO A 345 16.78 6.06 3.34
N GLU A 346 17.50 4.94 3.55
CA GLU A 346 18.13 4.14 2.49
C GLU A 346 17.12 3.47 1.55
N ALA A 347 15.83 3.43 1.89
CA ALA A 347 14.80 2.77 1.09
C ALA A 347 13.66 3.73 0.69
N THR A 348 13.33 4.71 1.52
CA THR A 348 12.18 5.61 1.31
C THR A 348 12.61 7.06 1.26
N THR A 349 11.74 7.91 0.70
CA THR A 349 11.96 9.35 0.55
C THR A 349 11.07 10.11 1.51
N VAL A 350 11.50 10.15 2.78
CA VAL A 350 10.85 10.88 3.87
C VAL A 350 11.79 12.02 4.29
N ASP A 351 11.28 13.25 4.33
CA ASP A 351 12.09 14.41 4.73
C ASP A 351 12.45 14.37 6.22
N LYS A 352 13.62 14.93 6.57
CA LYS A 352 14.17 14.87 7.93
C LYS A 352 13.18 15.28 9.05
N PRO A 353 12.44 16.39 8.96
CA PRO A 353 11.44 16.74 9.98
C PRO A 353 10.34 15.68 10.16
N THR A 354 9.93 15.02 9.07
CA THR A 354 8.91 13.97 9.10
C THR A 354 9.47 12.67 9.68
N LEU A 355 10.72 12.30 9.36
CA LEU A 355 11.43 11.17 9.99
C LEU A 355 11.54 11.34 11.52
N ASP A 356 11.89 12.54 11.97
CA ASP A 356 12.00 12.86 13.39
C ASP A 356 10.63 12.85 14.10
N LEU A 357 9.55 13.15 13.37
CA LEU A 357 8.18 13.04 13.88
C LEU A 357 7.74 11.58 13.98
N LEU A 358 8.00 10.77 12.95
CA LEU A 358 7.66 9.33 12.92
C LEU A 358 8.32 8.57 14.06
N SER A 359 9.63 8.76 14.25
CA SER A 359 10.42 8.07 15.31
C SER A 359 10.00 8.44 16.74
N LYS A 360 9.24 9.52 16.91
CA LYS A 360 8.71 9.97 18.22
C LYS A 360 7.21 9.71 18.38
N ALA A 361 6.55 9.20 17.34
CA ALA A 361 5.11 9.00 17.35
C ALA A 361 4.72 7.97 18.42
N LYS A 362 3.63 8.25 19.12
CA LYS A 362 2.98 7.34 20.06
C LYS A 362 1.58 7.00 19.56
N GLU A 363 0.89 6.08 20.23
CA GLU A 363 -0.43 5.64 19.81
C GLU A 363 -1.44 6.79 19.69
N GLN A 364 -1.41 7.76 20.62
CA GLN A 364 -2.32 8.91 20.59
C GLN A 364 -2.06 9.89 19.43
N ASP A 365 -0.88 9.82 18.82
CA ASP A 365 -0.47 10.69 17.72
C ASP A 365 -0.98 10.18 16.36
N VAL A 366 -1.38 8.91 16.28
CA VAL A 366 -1.94 8.30 15.08
C VAL A 366 -3.45 8.15 15.23
N ALA A 367 -4.21 8.74 14.32
CA ALA A 367 -5.66 8.69 14.35
C ALA A 367 -6.23 8.12 13.04
N LEU A 368 -7.27 7.29 13.15
CA LEU A 368 -8.08 6.91 12.01
C LEU A 368 -9.00 8.09 11.65
N SER A 369 -8.54 8.98 10.75
CA SER A 369 -9.17 10.29 10.54
C SER A 369 -10.23 10.29 9.44
N LYS A 370 -11.11 11.31 9.48
CA LYS A 370 -12.02 11.66 8.38
C LYS A 370 -11.44 12.76 7.47
N ASN A 371 -10.14 13.09 7.57
CA ASN A 371 -9.53 14.24 6.88
C ASN A 371 -9.44 14.07 5.34
N SER A 372 -9.68 12.85 4.82
CA SER A 372 -9.50 12.56 3.40
C SER A 372 -10.54 13.29 2.57
N PRO A 373 -10.15 13.92 1.46
CA PRO A 373 -11.10 14.52 0.54
C PRO A 373 -12.05 13.52 -0.13
N LEU A 374 -11.67 12.23 -0.20
CA LEU A 374 -12.41 11.16 -0.87
C LEU A 374 -13.54 10.56 -0.02
N GLY A 375 -13.70 11.02 1.22
CA GLY A 375 -14.67 10.46 2.17
C GLY A 375 -14.30 9.08 2.72
N VAL A 376 -13.11 8.56 2.39
CA VAL A 376 -12.56 7.31 2.95
C VAL A 376 -11.65 7.64 4.13
N ARG A 377 -11.78 6.91 5.24
CA ARG A 377 -10.90 7.11 6.40
C ARG A 377 -9.47 6.69 6.08
N PHE A 378 -8.50 7.26 6.78
CA PHE A 378 -7.10 6.89 6.64
C PHE A 378 -6.34 7.16 7.94
N HIS A 379 -5.25 6.42 8.16
CA HIS A 379 -4.38 6.69 9.30
C HIS A 379 -3.60 7.98 9.08
N TYR A 380 -3.76 8.89 10.02
CA TYR A 380 -3.26 10.24 9.97
C TYR A 380 -2.34 10.49 11.16
N LEU A 381 -1.13 10.99 10.87
CA LEU A 381 -0.18 11.39 11.89
C LEU A 381 -0.39 12.87 12.25
N LYS A 382 -0.62 13.13 13.53
CA LYS A 382 -0.71 14.49 14.08
C LYS A 382 0.67 15.15 14.13
N GLY A 383 0.70 16.48 14.16
CA GLY A 383 1.92 17.29 14.27
C GLY A 383 2.65 17.54 12.95
N THR A 384 2.13 17.02 11.83
CA THR A 384 2.71 17.24 10.50
C THR A 384 2.68 18.72 10.09
N THR A 385 3.55 19.10 9.14
CA THR A 385 3.52 20.48 8.62
C THR A 385 2.26 20.78 7.81
N GLY A 386 1.64 19.75 7.20
CA GLY A 386 0.28 19.80 6.65
C GLY A 386 -0.75 20.23 7.68
N GLU A 387 -0.75 19.58 8.86
CA GLU A 387 -1.70 19.91 9.92
C GLU A 387 -1.60 21.38 10.34
N LYS A 388 -0.37 21.85 10.54
CA LYS A 388 -0.08 23.23 10.92
C LYS A 388 -0.60 24.20 9.85
N GLU A 389 -0.35 23.91 8.57
CA GLU A 389 -0.85 24.72 7.47
C GLU A 389 -2.40 24.76 7.43
N LYS A 390 -3.05 23.61 7.68
CA LYS A 390 -4.51 23.52 7.77
C LYS A 390 -5.04 24.41 8.90
N LEU A 391 -4.50 24.28 10.11
CA LEU A 391 -4.91 25.05 11.28
C LEU A 391 -4.67 26.56 11.09
N ASP A 392 -3.54 26.95 10.51
CA ASP A 392 -3.22 28.35 10.20
C ASP A 392 -4.23 28.99 9.22
N ARG A 393 -4.67 28.22 8.22
CA ARG A 393 -5.68 28.68 7.25
C ARG A 393 -7.04 28.87 7.92
N ILE A 394 -7.42 27.97 8.82
CA ILE A 394 -8.65 28.07 9.61
C ILE A 394 -8.59 29.33 10.49
N ALA A 395 -7.50 29.53 11.23
CA ALA A 395 -7.31 30.69 12.09
C ALA A 395 -7.37 32.03 11.33
N LYS A 396 -6.91 32.05 10.07
CA LYS A 396 -6.97 33.23 9.17
C LYS A 396 -8.34 33.43 8.50
N GLY A 397 -9.35 32.63 8.82
CA GLY A 397 -10.68 32.68 8.18
C GLY A 397 -10.66 32.29 6.69
N LYS A 398 -9.63 31.56 6.23
CA LYS A 398 -9.47 31.12 4.84
C LYS A 398 -9.28 29.60 4.77
N PRO A 399 -10.19 28.80 5.34
CA PRO A 399 -10.04 27.35 5.42
C PRO A 399 -10.01 26.73 4.01
N GLY A 400 -9.34 25.59 3.90
CA GLY A 400 -9.17 24.85 2.64
C GLY A 400 -7.99 25.30 1.79
N SER A 401 -7.49 24.35 0.99
CA SER A 401 -6.36 24.53 0.08
C SER A 401 -6.76 25.25 -1.22
N PRO A 402 -5.85 25.97 -1.90
CA PRO A 402 -6.06 26.46 -3.25
C PRO A 402 -6.36 25.36 -4.29
N CYS A 403 -6.01 24.10 -4.00
CA CYS A 403 -6.27 22.93 -4.85
C CYS A 403 -5.70 23.08 -6.28
N THR A 404 -4.39 23.29 -6.39
CA THR A 404 -3.71 23.48 -7.68
C THR A 404 -3.60 22.20 -8.50
N GLU A 405 -3.38 21.06 -7.83
CA GLU A 405 -3.10 19.78 -8.48
C GLU A 405 -4.36 19.01 -8.92
N LYS A 406 -5.49 19.21 -8.23
CA LYS A 406 -6.83 18.68 -8.61
C LYS A 406 -6.95 17.15 -8.81
N TYR A 407 -6.04 16.32 -8.29
CA TYR A 407 -6.14 14.85 -8.39
C TYR A 407 -7.26 14.23 -7.51
N LEU A 408 -7.70 14.93 -6.45
CA LEU A 408 -8.75 14.46 -5.52
C LEU A 408 -10.07 15.23 -5.69
N VAL A 409 -10.36 15.72 -6.90
CA VAL A 409 -11.67 16.34 -7.19
C VAL A 409 -12.70 15.26 -7.47
N SER A 410 -13.82 15.27 -6.74
CA SER A 410 -14.84 14.22 -6.86
C SER A 410 -16.24 14.65 -6.46
N ASN A 411 -16.43 15.86 -5.92
CA ASN A 411 -17.69 16.30 -5.33
C ASN A 411 -18.34 17.41 -6.17
N THR A 412 -19.63 17.26 -6.49
CA THR A 412 -20.43 18.18 -7.33
C THR A 412 -21.54 18.88 -6.55
N GLU A 413 -21.49 18.90 -5.22
CA GLU A 413 -22.55 19.46 -4.36
C GLU A 413 -22.83 20.94 -4.66
N PHE A 414 -21.81 21.71 -5.03
CA PHE A 414 -21.92 23.14 -5.28
C PHE A 414 -21.60 23.56 -6.72
N THR A 415 -21.12 22.66 -7.56
CA THR A 415 -20.64 22.96 -8.92
C THR A 415 -20.94 21.79 -9.85
N THR A 416 -21.18 22.10 -11.13
CA THR A 416 -21.33 21.10 -12.19
C THR A 416 -20.03 20.32 -12.39
N GLU A 417 -18.90 21.03 -12.46
CA GLU A 417 -17.58 20.41 -12.44
C GLU A 417 -17.22 19.94 -11.03
N PRO A 418 -16.64 18.75 -10.84
CA PRO A 418 -16.28 18.27 -9.52
C PRO A 418 -15.17 19.15 -8.90
N ILE A 419 -15.35 19.49 -7.62
CA ILE A 419 -14.35 20.15 -6.78
C ILE A 419 -13.91 19.22 -5.64
N CYS A 420 -12.77 19.56 -5.03
CA CYS A 420 -12.22 18.81 -3.91
C CYS A 420 -12.82 19.32 -2.59
N THR A 421 -13.21 18.42 -1.70
CA THR A 421 -13.81 18.79 -0.39
C THR A 421 -12.81 19.47 0.55
N ALA A 422 -11.51 19.28 0.34
CA ALA A 422 -10.44 20.04 1.01
C ALA A 422 -10.10 21.37 0.32
N SER A 423 -10.78 21.75 -0.77
CA SER A 423 -10.54 23.02 -1.45
C SER A 423 -11.19 24.17 -0.70
N ARG A 424 -10.57 25.36 -0.79
CA ARG A 424 -11.12 26.61 -0.27
C ARG A 424 -12.51 26.91 -0.85
N VAL A 425 -12.72 26.58 -2.12
CA VAL A 425 -14.01 26.80 -2.80
C VAL A 425 -15.11 25.97 -2.14
N TYR A 426 -14.86 24.68 -1.92
CA TYR A 426 -15.84 23.80 -1.29
C TYR A 426 -16.09 24.21 0.17
N GLN A 427 -15.03 24.34 0.98
CA GLN A 427 -15.18 24.63 2.41
C GLN A 427 -15.90 25.97 2.64
N LYS A 428 -15.58 27.02 1.88
CA LYS A 428 -16.29 28.30 1.97
C LYS A 428 -17.81 28.13 1.74
N ARG A 429 -18.20 27.48 0.65
CA ARG A 429 -19.62 27.30 0.29
C ARG A 429 -20.36 26.42 1.30
N LYS A 430 -19.70 25.37 1.79
CA LYS A 430 -20.29 24.47 2.79
C LYS A 430 -20.48 25.17 4.13
N ILE A 431 -19.51 25.98 4.57
CA ILE A 431 -19.62 26.82 5.77
C ILE A 431 -20.76 27.83 5.65
N GLU A 432 -20.89 28.51 4.50
CA GLU A 432 -22.00 29.43 4.23
C GLU A 432 -23.36 28.72 4.29
N GLN A 433 -23.45 27.52 3.72
CA GLN A 433 -24.66 26.69 3.80
C GLN A 433 -25.00 26.31 5.25
N LEU A 434 -24.01 25.83 6.05
CA LEU A 434 -24.22 25.45 7.45
C LEU A 434 -24.71 26.62 8.31
N ASN A 435 -24.20 27.83 8.06
CA ASN A 435 -24.61 29.05 8.79
C ASN A 435 -26.09 29.41 8.53
N GLN A 436 -26.67 28.98 7.42
CA GLN A 436 -28.05 29.30 7.03
C GLN A 436 -29.07 28.25 7.49
N GLN A 437 -28.62 27.08 7.97
CA GLN A 437 -29.50 25.94 8.29
C GLN A 437 -30.16 26.01 9.67
N GLY A 438 -29.73 26.91 10.57
CA GLY A 438 -30.30 27.01 11.91
C GLY A 438 -30.15 25.73 12.74
N LEU A 439 -29.07 24.96 12.52
CA LEU A 439 -28.83 23.68 13.20
C LEU A 439 -28.65 23.86 14.72
N PRO A 440 -29.04 22.85 15.53
CA PRO A 440 -28.66 22.80 16.94
C PRO A 440 -27.15 22.95 17.12
N GLN A 441 -26.71 23.65 18.18
CA GLN A 441 -25.32 24.07 18.36
C GLN A 441 -24.32 22.91 18.27
N ASP A 442 -24.64 21.75 18.85
CA ASP A 442 -23.76 20.58 18.84
C ASP A 442 -23.65 19.94 17.46
N GLU A 443 -24.77 19.88 16.74
CA GLU A 443 -24.80 19.36 15.36
C GLU A 443 -24.07 20.31 14.40
N TYR A 444 -24.26 21.62 14.56
CA TYR A 444 -23.52 22.64 13.83
C TYR A 444 -22.00 22.51 14.05
N LYS A 445 -21.55 22.42 15.31
CA LYS A 445 -20.13 22.25 15.64
C LYS A 445 -19.55 20.99 15.02
N LYS A 446 -20.28 19.87 15.09
CA LYS A 446 -19.85 18.61 14.49
C LYS A 446 -19.68 18.72 12.98
N GLN A 447 -20.70 19.20 12.26
CA GLN A 447 -20.64 19.34 10.80
C GLN A 447 -19.61 20.37 10.36
N MET A 448 -19.44 21.45 11.13
CA MET A 448 -18.37 22.43 10.91
C MET A 448 -16.99 21.77 10.99
N GLN A 449 -16.75 20.98 12.04
CA GLN A 449 -15.48 20.27 12.21
C GLN A 449 -15.22 19.30 11.05
N GLU A 450 -16.22 18.54 10.61
CA GLU A 450 -16.08 17.60 9.47
C GLU A 450 -15.67 18.29 8.17
N VAL A 451 -16.09 19.56 7.96
CA VAL A 451 -15.67 20.38 6.83
C VAL A 451 -14.24 20.88 6.99
N LEU A 452 -13.90 21.40 8.18
CA LEU A 452 -12.59 21.98 8.48
C LEU A 452 -11.48 20.93 8.58
N ASP A 453 -11.83 19.69 8.93
CA ASP A 453 -10.89 18.58 9.04
C ASP A 453 -10.26 18.19 7.70
N LYS A 454 -10.94 18.48 6.59
CA LYS A 454 -10.49 18.09 5.24
C LYS A 454 -9.17 18.75 4.87
N GLU A 455 -8.25 17.94 4.36
CA GLU A 455 -6.88 18.35 4.08
C GLU A 455 -6.40 17.98 2.67
N CYS A 456 -5.47 18.77 2.13
CA CYS A 456 -4.94 18.57 0.78
C CYS A 456 -3.84 17.50 0.75
N LEU A 457 -4.21 16.27 0.39
CA LEU A 457 -3.26 15.17 0.29
C LEU A 457 -2.42 15.19 -1.00
N CYS A 458 -2.88 15.80 -2.11
CA CYS A 458 -2.13 15.77 -3.38
C CYS A 458 -0.72 16.38 -3.26
N ILE A 459 -0.63 17.51 -2.55
CA ILE A 459 0.62 18.25 -2.36
C ILE A 459 1.34 17.73 -1.12
N GLY A 460 0.60 17.53 -0.03
CA GLY A 460 1.14 17.05 1.24
C GLY A 460 1.91 15.73 1.11
N LEU A 461 1.38 14.76 0.37
CA LEU A 461 2.02 13.47 0.15
C LEU A 461 3.13 13.48 -0.91
N SER A 462 3.27 14.58 -1.66
CA SER A 462 4.28 14.74 -2.72
C SER A 462 5.50 15.54 -2.26
N ASN A 463 5.31 16.45 -1.31
CA ASN A 463 6.33 17.43 -0.90
C ASN A 463 7.55 16.83 -0.18
N ALA A 464 7.47 15.62 0.36
CA ALA A 464 8.62 14.97 1.00
C ALA A 464 9.81 14.84 0.02
N ALA A 465 9.55 14.30 -1.20
CA ALA A 465 10.58 14.19 -2.24
C ALA A 465 11.08 15.55 -2.74
N ILE A 466 10.18 16.54 -2.78
CA ILE A 466 10.52 17.90 -3.21
C ILE A 466 11.55 18.53 -2.28
N LYS A 467 11.34 18.37 -0.96
CA LYS A 467 12.24 18.88 0.07
C LYS A 467 13.55 18.11 0.10
N GLU A 468 13.49 16.79 0.06
CA GLU A 468 14.66 15.92 0.12
C GLU A 468 15.63 16.22 -1.04
N TYR A 469 15.08 16.32 -2.25
CA TYR A 469 15.87 16.51 -3.47
C TYR A 469 16.01 17.96 -3.91
N LYS A 470 15.46 18.91 -3.14
CA LYS A 470 15.53 20.36 -3.39
C LYS A 470 15.11 20.74 -4.81
N VAL A 471 14.08 20.07 -5.33
CA VAL A 471 13.45 20.42 -6.62
C VAL A 471 12.39 21.50 -6.44
N GLU A 472 11.96 22.14 -7.53
CA GLU A 472 11.03 23.27 -7.45
C GLU A 472 9.70 22.90 -6.75
N PRO A 473 9.21 23.68 -5.77
CA PRO A 473 7.93 23.42 -5.10
C PRO A 473 6.69 23.47 -5.99
N PHE A 474 5.64 22.76 -5.61
CA PHE A 474 4.32 22.87 -6.24
C PHE A 474 3.69 24.22 -5.89
N LYS A 475 3.80 25.21 -6.78
CA LYS A 475 3.19 26.55 -6.62
C LYS A 475 3.49 27.21 -5.26
N LYS A 476 4.71 26.99 -4.73
CA LYS A 476 5.20 27.50 -3.43
C LYS A 476 4.47 26.95 -2.19
N LEU A 477 3.82 25.79 -2.30
CA LEU A 477 3.25 25.07 -1.16
C LEU A 477 4.24 24.03 -0.67
N GLU A 478 4.59 24.07 0.62
CA GLU A 478 5.70 23.28 1.18
C GLU A 478 5.26 22.32 2.30
N ALA A 479 3.96 22.32 2.64
CA ALA A 479 3.46 21.47 3.71
C ALA A 479 3.56 19.98 3.32
N VAL A 480 3.93 19.12 4.27
CA VAL A 480 4.09 17.67 4.11
C VAL A 480 3.08 16.97 5.01
N ASN A 481 2.42 15.95 4.46
CA ASN A 481 1.53 15.03 5.16
C ASN A 481 2.08 13.62 5.01
N ILE A 482 1.86 12.77 6.00
CA ILE A 482 2.25 11.35 5.96
C ILE A 482 1.15 10.50 6.61
N CYS A 483 0.99 9.27 6.13
CA CYS A 483 -0.09 8.38 6.54
C CYS A 483 0.45 7.00 6.99
N PRO A 484 1.29 6.95 8.05
CA PRO A 484 1.82 5.67 8.54
C PRO A 484 0.68 4.80 9.10
N GLY A 485 0.86 3.48 9.12
CA GLY A 485 -0.03 2.60 9.85
C GLY A 485 0.13 2.79 11.37
N PRO A 486 -0.85 2.32 12.17
CA PRO A 486 -0.90 2.57 13.61
C PRO A 486 0.27 1.94 14.38
N ASN A 487 0.96 0.97 13.77
CA ASN A 487 2.14 0.34 14.35
C ASN A 487 3.38 1.24 14.39
N ILE A 488 3.38 2.40 13.72
CA ILE A 488 4.53 3.34 13.80
C ILE A 488 4.87 3.73 15.24
N ALA A 489 3.87 3.73 16.13
CA ALA A 489 4.01 4.04 17.54
C ALA A 489 5.03 3.17 18.30
N TYR A 490 5.46 2.05 17.69
CA TYR A 490 6.38 1.09 18.29
C TYR A 490 7.76 1.06 17.64
N PHE A 491 7.96 1.80 16.54
CA PHE A 491 9.24 1.93 15.86
C PHE A 491 9.86 3.29 16.20
N THR A 492 10.75 3.31 17.17
CA THR A 492 11.28 4.54 17.79
C THR A 492 12.63 4.99 17.22
N GLU A 493 13.20 4.23 16.28
CA GLU A 493 14.53 4.47 15.73
C GLU A 493 14.48 4.61 14.22
N ILE A 494 15.31 5.52 13.69
CA ILE A 494 15.67 5.57 12.28
C ILE A 494 16.78 4.54 12.08
N VAL A 495 16.61 3.60 11.14
CA VAL A 495 17.52 2.46 10.96
C VAL A 495 18.04 2.35 9.53
N SER A 496 19.17 1.68 9.36
CA SER A 496 19.72 1.34 8.03
C SER A 496 18.87 0.28 7.33
N LEU A 497 19.05 0.14 6.01
CA LEU A 497 18.37 -0.91 5.24
C LEU A 497 18.70 -2.30 5.78
N GLN A 498 19.99 -2.57 6.00
CA GLN A 498 20.45 -3.88 6.49
C GLN A 498 19.85 -4.21 7.86
N ARG A 499 19.83 -3.24 8.80
CA ARG A 499 19.24 -3.46 10.13
C ARG A 499 17.73 -3.74 10.06
N MET A 500 16.99 -3.12 9.13
CA MET A 500 15.58 -3.44 8.89
C MET A 500 15.41 -4.84 8.28
N VAL A 501 16.26 -5.23 7.32
CA VAL A 501 16.23 -6.57 6.72
C VAL A 501 16.57 -7.65 7.75
N ASP A 502 17.58 -7.40 8.58
CA ASP A 502 17.97 -8.27 9.69
C ASP A 502 16.84 -8.40 10.71
N HIS A 503 16.06 -7.34 10.94
CA HIS A 503 14.86 -7.40 11.78
C HIS A 503 13.78 -8.30 11.20
N ILE A 504 13.49 -8.19 9.90
CA ILE A 504 12.51 -9.04 9.21
C ILE A 504 12.94 -10.52 9.25
N TYR A 505 14.25 -10.78 9.15
CA TYR A 505 14.82 -12.13 9.20
C TYR A 505 15.20 -12.62 10.60
N GLY A 506 14.87 -11.89 11.67
CA GLY A 506 15.03 -12.34 13.05
C GLY A 506 16.48 -12.33 13.56
N ARG A 507 17.40 -11.65 12.87
CA ARG A 507 18.81 -11.50 13.30
C ARG A 507 19.01 -10.38 14.31
N THR A 508 18.11 -9.40 14.31
CA THR A 508 18.06 -8.32 15.31
C THR A 508 16.60 -8.03 15.62
N ASN A 509 16.34 -7.28 16.69
CA ASN A 509 15.03 -6.69 16.96
C ASN A 509 15.17 -5.16 17.07
N ILE A 510 14.45 -4.41 16.24
CA ILE A 510 14.44 -2.93 16.28
C ILE A 510 13.28 -2.35 17.10
N ILE A 511 12.36 -3.19 17.58
CA ILE A 511 11.26 -2.78 18.44
C ILE A 511 11.74 -2.92 19.89
N THR A 512 11.97 -1.78 20.54
CA THR A 512 12.46 -1.70 21.92
C THR A 512 11.34 -1.80 22.97
N HIS A 513 10.08 -1.84 22.55
CA HIS A 513 8.91 -1.86 23.42
C HIS A 513 8.28 -3.26 23.50
N ASP A 514 8.46 -3.94 24.63
CA ASP A 514 7.82 -5.23 24.91
C ASP A 514 6.28 -5.19 24.90
N SER A 515 5.71 -3.98 25.01
CA SER A 515 4.28 -3.72 25.04
C SER A 515 3.62 -3.72 23.66
N ARG A 516 4.35 -3.86 22.54
CA ARG A 516 3.72 -3.93 21.22
C ARG A 516 2.82 -5.17 21.15
N PRO A 517 1.50 -5.02 20.90
CA PRO A 517 0.61 -6.16 20.69
C PRO A 517 0.94 -6.86 19.38
N HIS A 518 0.69 -8.16 19.32
CA HIS A 518 0.76 -8.93 18.07
C HIS A 518 -0.15 -8.32 17.00
N MET A 519 0.23 -8.37 15.73
CA MET A 519 -0.50 -7.73 14.63
C MET A 519 -2.00 -8.04 14.59
N PHE A 520 -2.40 -9.29 14.91
CA PHE A 520 -3.80 -9.71 14.98
C PHE A 520 -4.56 -9.04 16.14
N ILE A 521 -3.92 -8.92 17.30
CA ILE A 521 -4.50 -8.25 18.46
C ILE A 521 -4.57 -6.74 18.21
N LYS A 522 -3.55 -6.16 17.57
CA LYS A 522 -3.60 -4.74 17.19
C LYS A 522 -4.75 -4.48 16.23
N GLU A 523 -4.94 -5.32 15.22
CA GLU A 523 -6.07 -5.23 14.31
C GLU A 523 -7.41 -5.35 15.07
N LEU A 524 -7.58 -6.35 15.93
CA LEU A 524 -8.79 -6.53 16.74
C LEU A 524 -9.11 -5.27 17.54
N SER A 525 -8.12 -4.68 18.22
CA SER A 525 -8.32 -3.43 18.99
C SER A 525 -8.80 -2.26 18.13
N LEU A 526 -8.31 -2.16 16.88
CA LEU A 526 -8.71 -1.13 15.94
C LEU A 526 -10.15 -1.33 15.48
N TYR A 527 -10.57 -2.58 15.25
CA TYR A 527 -11.95 -2.92 14.92
C TYR A 527 -12.91 -2.68 16.10
N ILE A 528 -12.51 -2.99 17.33
CA ILE A 528 -13.29 -2.68 18.54
C ILE A 528 -13.49 -1.17 18.68
N ASN A 529 -12.42 -0.38 18.51
CA ASN A 529 -12.51 1.08 18.53
C ASN A 529 -13.42 1.62 17.42
N TYR A 530 -13.28 1.08 16.20
CA TYR A 530 -14.14 1.44 15.07
C TYR A 530 -15.62 1.13 15.36
N TRP A 531 -15.91 -0.05 15.91
CA TRP A 531 -17.26 -0.45 16.28
C TRP A 531 -17.82 0.42 17.41
N ASN A 532 -17.02 0.76 18.43
CA ASN A 532 -17.42 1.67 19.50
C ASN A 532 -17.81 3.06 18.95
N GLU A 533 -17.01 3.61 18.02
CA GLU A 533 -17.40 4.85 17.34
C GLU A 533 -18.76 4.72 16.65
N MET A 534 -19.02 3.60 15.96
CA MET A 534 -20.33 3.34 15.33
C MET A 534 -21.49 3.29 16.33
N LEU A 535 -21.28 2.69 17.52
CA LEU A 535 -22.27 2.67 18.59
C LEU A 535 -22.59 4.07 19.10
N THR A 536 -21.55 4.91 19.28
CA THR A 536 -21.72 6.30 19.77
C THR A 536 -22.36 7.23 18.75
N GLU A 537 -22.10 7.01 17.45
CA GLU A 537 -22.71 7.80 16.36
C GLU A 537 -24.15 7.36 16.03
N SER A 538 -24.65 6.28 16.63
CA SER A 538 -26.03 5.82 16.44
C SER A 538 -27.00 6.62 17.32
N LYS A 539 -27.68 7.62 16.74
CA LYS A 539 -28.77 8.36 17.39
C LYS A 539 -30.11 7.63 17.12
N THR A 540 -30.74 7.07 18.15
CA THR A 540 -32.12 6.48 18.18
C THR A 540 -32.45 5.27 17.27
N LEU A 541 -33.43 4.46 17.72
CA LEU A 541 -33.87 3.14 17.22
C LEU A 541 -34.36 3.01 15.77
N ILE A 542 -34.60 4.11 15.05
CA ILE A 542 -35.47 4.05 13.86
C ILE A 542 -34.79 3.36 12.66
N ASP A 543 -33.46 3.24 12.65
CA ASP A 543 -32.72 2.54 11.60
C ASP A 543 -32.46 1.05 11.95
N LYS A 544 -33.48 0.21 11.74
CA LYS A 544 -33.37 -1.25 11.87
C LYS A 544 -32.17 -1.84 11.11
N LYS A 545 -31.81 -1.28 9.94
CA LYS A 545 -30.67 -1.79 9.15
C LYS A 545 -29.35 -1.52 9.85
N LYS A 546 -29.18 -0.31 10.42
CA LYS A 546 -27.99 0.05 11.20
C LYS A 546 -27.87 -0.80 12.46
N HIS A 547 -28.98 -1.10 13.14
CA HIS A 547 -28.98 -1.99 14.30
C HIS A 547 -28.52 -3.42 13.93
N THR A 548 -29.11 -4.01 12.88
CA THR A 548 -28.68 -5.34 12.38
C THR A 548 -27.21 -5.34 11.96
N TYR A 549 -26.75 -4.27 11.31
CA TYR A 549 -25.34 -4.14 10.93
C TYR A 549 -24.41 -4.15 12.16
N ILE A 550 -24.74 -3.37 13.20
CA ILE A 550 -23.97 -3.32 14.46
C ILE A 550 -23.89 -4.70 15.12
N GLN A 551 -25.00 -5.44 15.16
CA GLN A 551 -25.05 -6.79 15.73
C GLN A 551 -24.25 -7.80 14.91
N ASN A 552 -24.36 -7.76 13.58
CA ASN A 552 -23.59 -8.63 12.69
C ASN A 552 -22.08 -8.37 12.81
N PHE A 553 -21.68 -7.09 12.91
CA PHE A 553 -20.30 -6.70 13.12
C PHE A 553 -19.75 -7.28 14.43
N HIS A 554 -20.49 -7.14 15.53
CA HIS A 554 -20.13 -7.73 16.83
C HIS A 554 -20.00 -9.26 16.73
N HIS A 555 -20.95 -9.93 16.08
CA HIS A 555 -20.90 -11.38 15.87
C HIS A 555 -19.66 -11.80 15.07
N ASN A 556 -19.32 -11.08 14.00
CA ASN A 556 -18.13 -11.35 13.20
C ASN A 556 -16.82 -11.16 13.99
N LEU A 557 -16.76 -10.15 14.89
CA LEU A 557 -15.61 -9.99 15.80
C LEU A 557 -15.48 -11.16 16.78
N LEU A 558 -16.57 -11.62 17.38
CA LEU A 558 -16.55 -12.80 18.26
C LEU A 558 -16.11 -14.06 17.51
N ASN A 559 -16.56 -14.26 16.27
CA ASN A 559 -16.08 -15.36 15.44
C ASN A 559 -14.57 -15.25 15.16
N GLY A 560 -14.07 -14.03 14.91
CA GLY A 560 -12.64 -13.76 14.77
C GLY A 560 -11.84 -14.05 16.04
N ILE A 561 -12.38 -13.69 17.21
CA ILE A 561 -11.76 -14.00 18.52
C ILE A 561 -11.71 -15.50 18.75
N SER A 562 -12.81 -16.22 18.50
CA SER A 562 -12.86 -17.69 18.60
C SER A 562 -11.81 -18.33 17.69
N TYR A 563 -11.69 -17.85 16.45
CA TYR A 563 -10.67 -18.31 15.52
C TYR A 563 -9.24 -18.05 16.06
N TYR A 564 -8.96 -16.87 16.62
CA TYR A 564 -7.64 -16.59 17.20
C TYR A 564 -7.33 -17.44 18.43
N ARG A 565 -8.34 -17.80 19.23
CA ARG A 565 -8.20 -18.74 20.35
C ARG A 565 -7.89 -20.15 19.87
N ASP A 566 -8.57 -20.62 18.82
CA ASP A 566 -8.25 -21.92 18.20
C ASP A 566 -6.86 -21.94 17.54
N LEU A 567 -6.48 -20.82 16.93
CA LEU A 567 -5.15 -20.65 16.34
C LEU A 567 -4.08 -20.71 17.41
N SER A 568 -4.23 -20.00 18.54
CA SER A 568 -3.22 -19.96 19.59
C SER A 568 -2.91 -21.36 20.14
N VAL A 569 -3.93 -22.20 20.34
CA VAL A 569 -3.77 -23.60 20.75
C VAL A 569 -2.96 -24.42 19.72
N LYS A 570 -3.21 -24.20 18.43
CA LYS A 570 -2.49 -24.87 17.33
C LYS A 570 -1.03 -24.41 17.19
N LEU A 571 -0.69 -23.23 17.72
CA LEU A 571 0.66 -22.66 17.66
C LEU A 571 1.55 -23.07 18.85
N SER A 572 1.07 -23.96 19.73
CA SER A 572 1.85 -24.49 20.85
C SER A 572 3.18 -25.13 20.37
N GLY A 573 4.28 -24.87 21.08
CA GLY A 573 5.64 -25.29 20.70
C GLY A 573 6.59 -24.12 20.37
N GLU A 574 7.23 -24.13 19.19
CA GLU A 574 8.20 -23.10 18.75
C GLU A 574 7.64 -21.66 18.71
N MET A 575 6.31 -21.49 18.75
CA MET A 575 5.61 -20.21 18.75
C MET A 575 4.87 -19.91 20.07
N ALA A 576 5.22 -20.57 21.18
CA ALA A 576 4.56 -20.40 22.49
C ALA A 576 4.55 -18.94 23.02
N SER A 577 5.54 -18.12 22.62
CA SER A 577 5.58 -16.69 22.98
C SER A 577 4.44 -15.87 22.34
N ILE A 578 3.93 -16.31 21.18
CA ILE A 578 2.78 -15.72 20.50
C ILE A 578 1.48 -16.10 21.21
N GLU A 579 1.36 -17.37 21.63
CA GLU A 579 0.17 -17.91 22.31
C GLU A 579 -0.21 -17.08 23.55
N LEU A 580 0.76 -16.82 24.43
CA LEU A 580 0.52 -16.12 25.70
C LEU A 580 0.11 -14.65 25.50
N LYS A 581 0.70 -13.96 24.50
CA LYS A 581 0.35 -12.57 24.14
C LYS A 581 -1.05 -12.47 23.54
N ILE A 582 -1.46 -13.46 22.74
CA ILE A 582 -2.77 -13.52 22.11
C ILE A 582 -3.85 -13.77 23.18
N ASN A 583 -3.76 -14.87 23.94
CA ASN A 583 -4.87 -15.33 24.79
C ASN A 583 -5.30 -14.29 25.84
N LYS A 584 -4.35 -13.68 26.57
CA LYS A 584 -4.68 -12.65 27.57
C LYS A 584 -5.41 -11.44 26.96
N SER A 585 -5.07 -11.09 25.72
CA SER A 585 -5.67 -9.95 25.03
C SER A 585 -7.07 -10.27 24.47
N LEU A 586 -7.35 -11.54 24.16
CA LEU A 586 -8.65 -11.97 23.65
C LEU A 586 -9.73 -11.89 24.73
N ASP A 587 -9.44 -12.33 25.95
CA ASP A 587 -10.42 -12.31 27.05
C ASP A 587 -10.86 -10.87 27.38
N ALA A 588 -9.90 -9.94 27.44
CA ALA A 588 -10.19 -8.51 27.63
C ALA A 588 -11.01 -7.91 26.48
N ALA A 589 -10.80 -8.37 25.24
CA ALA A 589 -11.55 -7.92 24.08
C ALA A 589 -13.01 -8.42 24.10
N GLU A 590 -13.26 -9.66 24.52
CA GLU A 590 -14.63 -10.20 24.66
C GLU A 590 -15.41 -9.45 25.75
N GLU A 591 -14.78 -9.20 26.90
CA GLU A 591 -15.38 -8.43 27.99
C GLU A 591 -15.75 -7.02 27.53
N GLN A 592 -14.82 -6.32 26.87
CA GLN A 592 -15.04 -4.99 26.32
C GLN A 592 -16.20 -4.95 25.31
N LEU A 593 -16.27 -5.92 24.39
CA LEU A 593 -17.36 -6.01 23.41
C LEU A 593 -18.72 -6.25 24.07
N SER A 594 -18.77 -7.12 25.07
CA SER A 594 -19.99 -7.43 25.83
C SER A 594 -20.52 -6.20 26.59
N GLU A 595 -19.64 -5.49 27.30
CA GLU A 595 -20.00 -4.25 28.01
C GLU A 595 -20.52 -3.17 27.07
N MET A 596 -19.82 -2.96 25.94
CA MET A 596 -20.22 -1.98 24.92
C MET A 596 -21.58 -2.32 24.28
N LEU A 597 -21.82 -3.60 23.95
CA LEU A 597 -23.10 -4.04 23.40
C LEU A 597 -24.23 -3.84 24.40
N SER A 598 -24.02 -4.27 25.65
CA SER A 598 -24.99 -4.13 26.73
C SER A 598 -25.37 -2.66 26.94
N GLY A 599 -24.37 -1.77 27.06
CA GLY A 599 -24.59 -0.34 27.20
C GLY A 599 -25.32 0.29 26.01
N TYR A 600 -25.05 -0.17 24.79
CA TYR A 600 -25.80 0.25 23.60
C TYR A 600 -27.26 -0.23 23.64
N LEU A 601 -27.51 -1.51 23.93
CA LEU A 601 -28.86 -2.07 24.01
C LEU A 601 -29.69 -1.42 25.11
N SER A 602 -29.10 -1.10 26.26
CA SER A 602 -29.81 -0.37 27.32
C SER A 602 -30.21 1.04 26.89
N ARG A 603 -29.32 1.80 26.23
CA ARG A 603 -29.66 3.13 25.69
C ARG A 603 -30.79 3.05 24.66
N VAL A 604 -30.67 2.10 23.74
CA VAL A 604 -31.67 1.82 22.72
C VAL A 604 -33.01 1.39 23.33
N ALA A 605 -33.03 0.64 24.44
CA ALA A 605 -34.28 0.24 25.08
C ALA A 605 -34.98 1.37 25.83
N ILE A 606 -34.23 2.36 26.35
CA ILE A 606 -34.78 3.53 27.08
C ILE A 606 -35.39 4.56 26.10
N GLU A 607 -34.87 4.64 24.87
CA GLU A 607 -35.34 5.56 23.83
C GLU A 607 -36.54 5.00 23.01
N ALA A 608 -36.95 3.75 23.28
CA ALA A 608 -38.04 3.02 22.61
C ALA A 608 -39.34 3.09 23.41
#